data_AF-A0A957ZR80-F1
#
_entry.id   AF-A0A957ZR80-F1
#
_cell.length_a   1.000
_cell.length_b   1.000
_cell.length_c   1.000
_cell.angle_alpha   90.00
_cell.angle_beta   90.00
_cell.angle_gamma   90.00
#
_symmetry.space_group_name_H-M   'P 1'
#
loop_
_entity.id
_entity.type
_entity.pdbx_description
1 polymer ?
#
loop_
_entity_poly.entity_id
_entity_poly.type
_entity_poly.pdbx_seq_one_letter_code
_entity_poly.pdbx_strand_id
1 'polypeptide(L)'
;AEIRMLGYELGEVWHAFLRGQVILAMAIGFVSWVAFWILGMPNAGGLAILAGFMEFLPTVGPGIGIAISTTIAFFRGSTWGFFNNNITFALIVFLVANAITWLESAYLIPRLVGSRVRLHPAVTFVGVISGAIVFGLMGVLLATPVIASTRILLIYVFNKLTDREPFEMEGAPASTVRIRGLIGGRKIDGIIFDLDGTLTRIDFGAEAWVVQKTQWLDLLANEERRRRATRIGMIRLESTVNFAINQLWRFEKYDTLRRLQPVFDHIRGYPSGPDLALQPGVEDTLRYLSAQYKLALITTRERETVEEFLVRACLDQDIFIAVIAREDVRNLVPNSEALMLAAQIMETEPIQTLIVSDGDPILRSGSATGMATAGVLSGLDREKDLASADLVLGTTAELTEWL
;
A
#
# COMPACT_ATOMS: atom_id res chain seq x y z
N ALA A 1 -5.38 21.17 -13.33
CA ALA A 1 -5.90 19.81 -13.13
C ALA A 1 -5.87 19.43 -11.64
N GLU A 2 -4.73 19.60 -10.97
CA GLU A 2 -4.51 19.26 -9.54
C GLU A 2 -5.60 19.73 -8.55
N ILE A 3 -6.00 21.01 -8.58
CA ILE A 3 -7.02 21.53 -7.63
C ILE A 3 -8.38 20.84 -7.83
N ARG A 4 -8.73 20.48 -9.08
CA ARG A 4 -9.96 19.73 -9.36
C ARG A 4 -9.88 18.30 -8.83
N MET A 5 -8.72 17.65 -8.95
CA MET A 5 -8.48 16.32 -8.36
C MET A 5 -8.54 16.36 -6.84
N LEU A 6 -7.91 17.35 -6.20
CA LEU A 6 -8.01 17.54 -4.76
C LEU A 6 -9.47 17.73 -4.31
N GLY A 7 -10.24 18.54 -5.04
CA GLY A 7 -11.67 18.72 -4.78
C GLY A 7 -12.47 17.43 -4.96
N TYR A 8 -12.12 16.61 -5.95
CA TYR A 8 -12.74 15.30 -6.18
C TYR A 8 -12.43 14.31 -5.04
N GLU A 9 -11.16 14.17 -4.64
CA GLU A 9 -10.74 13.31 -3.53
C GLU A 9 -11.41 13.69 -2.21
N LEU A 10 -11.46 14.99 -1.91
CA LEU A 10 -12.20 15.49 -0.75
C LEU A 10 -13.69 15.15 -0.87
N GLY A 11 -14.31 15.47 -2.01
CA GLY A 11 -15.72 15.16 -2.27
C GLY A 11 -16.05 13.68 -2.08
N GLU A 12 -15.19 12.79 -2.59
CA GLU A 12 -15.33 11.34 -2.46
C GLU A 12 -15.23 10.88 -1.00
N VAL A 13 -14.33 11.45 -0.18
CA VAL A 13 -14.26 11.14 1.25
C VAL A 13 -15.58 11.49 1.95
N TRP A 14 -16.13 12.67 1.68
CA TRP A 14 -17.39 13.11 2.29
C TRP A 14 -18.58 12.29 1.81
N HIS A 15 -18.67 12.00 0.51
CA HIS A 15 -19.73 11.16 -0.05
C HIS A 15 -19.67 9.73 0.48
N ALA A 16 -18.48 9.11 0.48
CA ALA A 16 -18.29 7.76 0.99
C ALA A 16 -18.60 7.67 2.48
N PHE A 17 -18.17 8.66 3.27
CA PHE A 17 -18.45 8.71 4.71
C PHE A 17 -19.96 8.85 4.98
N LEU A 18 -20.62 9.87 4.41
CA LEU A 18 -22.04 10.12 4.67
C LEU A 18 -22.91 8.93 4.21
N ARG A 19 -22.63 8.39 3.03
CA ARG A 19 -23.33 7.20 2.52
C ARG A 19 -23.08 5.98 3.41
N GLY A 20 -21.83 5.74 3.80
CA GLY A 20 -21.45 4.64 4.67
C GLY A 20 -22.15 4.71 6.02
N GLN A 21 -22.14 5.88 6.66
CA GLN A 21 -22.77 6.11 7.96
C GLN A 21 -24.28 5.90 7.93
N VAL A 22 -24.98 6.44 6.92
CA VAL A 22 -26.43 6.24 6.78
C VAL A 22 -26.79 4.77 6.59
N ILE A 23 -26.04 4.04 5.76
CA ILE A 23 -26.26 2.60 5.56
C ILE A 23 -25.99 1.82 6.85
N LEU A 24 -24.91 2.16 7.56
CA LEU A 24 -24.53 1.50 8.81
C LEU A 24 -25.57 1.73 9.90
N ALA A 25 -26.00 2.97 10.11
CA ALA A 25 -27.06 3.33 11.06
C ALA A 25 -28.37 2.57 10.79
N MET A 26 -28.78 2.46 9.52
CA MET A 26 -29.98 1.70 9.15
C MET A 26 -29.80 0.20 9.39
N ALA A 27 -28.65 -0.35 9.02
CA ALA A 27 -28.36 -1.78 9.20
C ALA A 27 -28.31 -2.17 10.69
N ILE A 28 -27.60 -1.39 11.50
CA ILE A 28 -27.48 -1.61 12.96
C ILE A 28 -28.81 -1.40 13.65
N GLY A 29 -29.56 -0.34 13.28
CA GLY A 29 -30.91 -0.13 13.79
C GLY A 29 -31.83 -1.31 13.48
N PHE A 30 -31.83 -1.81 12.25
CA PHE A 30 -32.67 -2.94 11.86
C PHE A 30 -32.28 -4.25 12.57
N VAL A 31 -30.98 -4.58 12.58
CA VAL A 31 -30.48 -5.79 13.25
C VAL A 31 -30.76 -5.74 14.76
N SER A 32 -30.55 -4.59 15.39
CA SER A 32 -30.84 -4.38 16.81
C SER A 32 -32.33 -4.49 17.10
N TRP A 33 -33.20 -3.97 16.23
CA TRP A 33 -34.64 -4.10 16.37
C TRP A 33 -35.08 -5.56 16.37
N VAL A 34 -34.63 -6.33 15.38
CA VAL A 34 -34.96 -7.76 15.27
C VAL A 34 -34.43 -8.53 16.49
N ALA A 35 -33.17 -8.31 16.87
CA ALA A 35 -32.56 -8.98 18.01
C ALA A 35 -33.28 -8.65 19.33
N PHE A 36 -33.51 -7.37 19.61
CA PHE A 36 -34.21 -6.94 20.83
C PHE A 36 -35.66 -7.38 20.85
N TRP A 37 -36.34 -7.41 19.71
CA TRP A 37 -37.71 -7.91 19.61
C TRP A 37 -37.77 -9.42 19.93
N ILE A 38 -36.87 -10.23 19.36
CA ILE A 38 -36.76 -11.68 19.65
C ILE A 38 -36.46 -11.96 21.12
N LEU A 39 -35.71 -11.09 21.79
CA LEU A 39 -35.43 -11.22 23.22
C LEU A 39 -36.60 -10.78 24.13
N GLY A 40 -37.65 -10.18 23.55
CA GLY A 40 -38.76 -9.59 24.30
C GLY A 40 -38.40 -8.30 25.01
N MET A 41 -37.42 -7.55 24.50
CA MET A 41 -36.96 -6.29 25.09
C MET A 41 -38.09 -5.24 25.11
N PRO A 42 -38.43 -4.67 26.28
CA PRO A 42 -39.38 -3.57 26.35
C PRO A 42 -38.92 -2.40 25.49
N ASN A 43 -39.82 -1.89 24.64
CA ASN A 43 -39.53 -0.81 23.69
C ASN A 43 -38.34 -1.11 22.74
N ALA A 44 -38.24 -2.35 22.25
CA ALA A 44 -37.21 -2.76 21.29
C ALA A 44 -37.04 -1.80 20.10
N GLY A 45 -38.15 -1.29 19.55
CA GLY A 45 -38.13 -0.32 18.45
C GLY A 45 -37.46 1.02 18.82
N GLY A 46 -37.81 1.60 19.97
CA GLY A 46 -37.18 2.83 20.44
C GLY A 46 -35.69 2.67 20.72
N LEU A 47 -35.28 1.54 21.29
CA LEU A 47 -33.87 1.24 21.54
C LEU A 47 -33.08 0.98 20.27
N ALA A 48 -33.70 0.37 19.27
CA ALA A 48 -33.09 0.16 17.97
C ALA A 48 -32.88 1.45 17.18
N ILE A 49 -33.86 2.37 17.22
CA ILE A 49 -33.71 3.72 16.65
C ILE A 49 -32.57 4.46 17.35
N LEU A 50 -32.52 4.38 18.69
CA LEU A 50 -31.44 4.97 19.46
C LEU A 50 -30.08 4.37 19.07
N ALA A 51 -29.98 3.04 18.95
CA ALA A 51 -28.76 2.35 18.55
C ALA A 51 -28.28 2.81 17.15
N GLY A 52 -29.18 2.87 16.17
CA GLY A 52 -28.86 3.40 14.83
C GLY A 52 -28.42 4.87 14.87
N PHE A 53 -29.03 5.70 15.72
CA PHE A 53 -28.60 7.09 15.87
C PHE A 53 -27.23 7.22 16.58
N MET A 54 -26.95 6.36 17.55
CA MET A 54 -25.65 6.30 18.21
C MET A 54 -24.53 5.92 17.24
N GLU A 55 -24.82 5.22 16.15
CA GLU A 55 -23.83 4.84 15.15
C GLU A 55 -23.13 6.03 14.49
N PHE A 56 -23.80 7.19 14.46
CA PHE A 56 -23.19 8.43 13.98
C PHE A 56 -22.07 8.96 14.89
N LEU A 57 -21.91 8.43 16.11
CA LEU A 57 -20.85 8.77 17.05
C LEU A 57 -19.78 7.67 17.04
N PRO A 58 -18.73 7.78 16.20
CA PRO A 58 -17.78 6.69 15.98
C PRO A 58 -17.08 6.31 17.28
N THR A 59 -16.86 5.00 17.49
CA THR A 59 -16.15 4.43 18.63
C THR A 59 -16.87 4.54 19.99
N VAL A 60 -17.64 5.60 20.23
CA VAL A 60 -18.29 5.87 21.53
C VAL A 60 -19.77 5.45 21.52
N GLY A 61 -20.46 5.68 20.41
CA GLY A 61 -21.89 5.44 20.25
C GLY A 61 -22.34 4.01 20.57
N PRO A 62 -21.69 2.98 19.99
CA PRO A 62 -22.04 1.59 20.27
C PRO A 62 -21.98 1.26 21.77
N GLY A 63 -20.97 1.77 22.48
CA GLY A 63 -20.84 1.60 23.93
C GLY A 63 -21.98 2.23 24.72
N ILE A 64 -22.42 3.44 24.33
CA ILE A 64 -23.57 4.11 24.94
C ILE A 64 -24.86 3.32 24.69
N GLY A 65 -25.07 2.84 23.45
CA GLY A 65 -26.24 2.03 23.09
C GLY A 65 -26.32 0.73 23.89
N ILE A 66 -25.19 0.03 24.06
CA ILE A 66 -25.09 -1.17 24.90
C ILE A 66 -25.41 -0.84 26.36
N ALA A 67 -24.84 0.23 26.91
CA ALA A 67 -25.07 0.62 28.30
C ALA A 67 -26.55 0.93 28.58
N ILE A 68 -27.20 1.71 27.71
CA ILE A 68 -28.61 2.09 27.87
C ILE A 68 -29.51 0.87 27.76
N SER A 69 -29.34 0.05 26.72
CA SER A 69 -30.16 -1.14 26.50
C SER A 69 -30.01 -2.18 27.62
N THR A 70 -28.79 -2.42 28.08
CA THR A 70 -28.50 -3.34 29.20
C THR A 70 -29.10 -2.84 30.50
N THR A 71 -29.00 -1.54 30.78
CA THR A 71 -29.58 -0.94 31.99
C THR A 71 -31.09 -1.08 32.02
N ILE A 72 -31.76 -0.82 30.88
CA ILE A 72 -33.21 -0.98 30.78
C ILE A 72 -33.60 -2.45 30.96
N ALA A 73 -32.84 -3.38 30.39
CA ALA A 73 -33.09 -4.81 30.52
C ALA A 73 -32.99 -5.26 31.98
N PHE A 74 -32.01 -4.74 32.72
CA PHE A 74 -31.81 -5.02 34.14
C PHE A 74 -32.99 -4.56 35.01
N PHE A 75 -33.54 -3.37 34.76
CA PHE A 75 -34.63 -2.85 35.58
C PHE A 75 -36.02 -3.34 35.15
N ARG A 76 -36.24 -3.54 33.85
CA ARG A 76 -37.58 -3.86 33.30
C ARG A 76 -37.82 -5.34 33.05
N GLY A 77 -36.78 -6.15 32.87
CA GLY A 77 -36.93 -7.56 32.51
C GLY A 77 -37.46 -7.76 31.08
N SER A 78 -37.72 -9.03 30.71
CA SER A 78 -38.25 -9.40 29.39
C SER A 78 -39.77 -9.41 29.38
N THR A 79 -40.35 -8.92 28.30
CA THR A 79 -41.80 -8.92 28.05
C THR A 79 -42.32 -10.33 27.75
N TRP A 80 -41.47 -11.20 27.20
CA TRP A 80 -41.89 -12.50 26.69
C TRP A 80 -41.90 -13.60 27.77
N GLY A 81 -41.46 -13.29 28.99
CA GLY A 81 -41.48 -14.24 30.11
C GLY A 81 -40.50 -15.41 29.98
N PHE A 82 -39.63 -15.42 28.95
CA PHE A 82 -38.62 -16.46 28.73
C PHE A 82 -37.52 -16.51 29.80
N PHE A 83 -37.36 -15.42 30.55
CA PHE A 83 -36.29 -15.28 31.53
C PHE A 83 -36.86 -15.02 32.91
N ASN A 84 -36.54 -15.90 33.86
CA ASN A 84 -37.05 -15.84 35.24
C ASN A 84 -36.33 -14.79 36.12
N ASN A 85 -35.22 -14.21 35.64
CA ASN A 85 -34.40 -13.24 36.38
C ASN A 85 -33.93 -12.11 35.47
N ASN A 86 -34.16 -10.87 35.90
CA ASN A 86 -33.76 -9.67 35.17
C ASN A 86 -32.24 -9.55 34.98
N ILE A 87 -31.44 -10.09 35.91
CA ILE A 87 -29.97 -10.10 35.80
C ILE A 87 -29.54 -10.97 34.63
N THR A 88 -30.12 -12.18 34.52
CA THR A 88 -29.86 -13.09 33.41
C THR A 88 -30.30 -12.46 32.08
N PHE A 89 -31.46 -11.81 32.06
CA PHE A 89 -31.94 -11.11 30.88
C PHE A 89 -31.01 -9.97 30.45
N ALA A 90 -30.59 -9.13 31.39
CA ALA A 90 -29.65 -8.03 31.11
C ALA A 90 -28.31 -8.53 30.58
N LEU A 91 -27.79 -9.63 31.14
CA LEU A 91 -26.56 -10.25 30.66
C LEU A 91 -26.71 -10.75 29.22
N ILE A 92 -27.85 -11.36 28.88
CA ILE A 92 -28.12 -11.82 27.51
C ILE A 92 -28.24 -10.62 26.55
N VAL A 93 -28.94 -9.56 26.93
CA VAL A 93 -29.03 -8.33 26.13
C VAL A 93 -27.65 -7.72 25.92
N PHE A 94 -26.83 -7.64 26.98
CA PHE A 94 -25.44 -7.17 26.88
C PHE A 94 -24.63 -8.00 25.89
N LEU A 95 -24.68 -9.33 26.00
CA LEU A 95 -23.95 -10.23 25.11
C LEU A 95 -24.41 -10.11 23.65
N VAL A 96 -25.72 -10.03 23.42
CA VAL A 96 -26.30 -9.88 22.08
C VAL A 96 -25.94 -8.52 21.49
N ALA A 97 -26.03 -7.43 22.25
CA ALA A 97 -25.65 -6.11 21.78
C ALA A 97 -24.15 -6.04 21.45
N ASN A 98 -23.28 -6.65 22.26
CA ASN A 98 -21.85 -6.78 21.93
C ASN A 98 -21.63 -7.64 20.67
N ALA A 99 -22.37 -8.74 20.51
CA ALA A 99 -22.27 -9.59 19.33
C ALA A 99 -22.64 -8.82 18.04
N ILE A 100 -23.65 -7.94 18.11
CA ILE A 100 -24.01 -7.05 17.00
C ILE A 100 -22.83 -6.14 16.65
N THR A 101 -22.23 -5.46 17.64
CA THR A 101 -21.07 -4.56 17.40
C THR A 101 -19.82 -5.30 16.92
N TRP A 102 -19.65 -6.55 17.34
CA TRP A 102 -18.56 -7.41 16.87
C TRP A 102 -18.78 -7.82 15.41
N LEU A 103 -20.00 -8.24 15.06
CA LEU A 103 -20.39 -8.57 13.69
C LEU A 103 -20.23 -7.37 12.76
N GLU A 104 -20.62 -6.19 13.24
CA GLU A 104 -20.41 -4.91 12.57
C GLU A 104 -18.93 -4.69 12.24
N SER A 105 -18.08 -4.74 13.27
CA SER A 105 -16.65 -4.51 13.13
C SER A 105 -15.96 -5.54 12.23
N ALA A 106 -16.41 -6.79 12.29
CA ALA A 106 -15.84 -7.89 11.52
C ALA A 106 -16.32 -7.97 10.06
N TYR A 107 -17.56 -7.56 9.77
CA TYR A 107 -18.18 -7.79 8.46
C TYR A 107 -18.76 -6.55 7.79
N LEU A 108 -19.50 -5.71 8.52
CA LEU A 108 -20.18 -4.55 7.91
C LEU A 108 -19.17 -3.45 7.56
N ILE A 109 -18.32 -3.05 8.51
CA ILE A 109 -17.33 -1.98 8.30
C ILE A 109 -16.38 -2.30 7.13
N PRO A 110 -15.75 -3.49 7.03
CA PRO A 110 -14.84 -3.81 5.94
C PRO A 110 -15.51 -3.82 4.55
N ARG A 111 -16.80 -4.19 4.47
CA ARG A 111 -17.54 -4.26 3.21
C ARG A 111 -18.15 -2.92 2.77
N LEU A 112 -18.59 -2.10 3.72
CA LEU A 112 -19.29 -0.84 3.42
C LEU A 112 -18.33 0.34 3.27
N VAL A 113 -17.31 0.42 4.12
CA VAL A 113 -16.38 1.57 4.14
C VAL A 113 -15.10 1.27 3.35
N GLY A 114 -14.75 -0.01 3.22
CA GLY A 114 -13.61 -0.44 2.40
C GLY A 114 -12.26 0.12 2.86
N SER A 115 -11.20 -0.24 2.14
CA SER A 115 -9.81 0.10 2.44
C SER A 115 -9.42 1.58 2.19
N ARG A 116 -10.39 2.49 2.03
CA ARG A 116 -10.17 3.88 1.60
C ARG A 116 -9.99 4.86 2.76
N VAL A 117 -10.61 4.62 3.92
CA VAL A 117 -10.43 5.44 5.13
C VAL A 117 -9.50 4.71 6.11
N ARG A 118 -8.24 4.49 5.74
CA ARG A 118 -7.22 3.84 6.60
C ARG A 118 -6.70 4.82 7.66
N LEU A 119 -7.57 5.26 8.56
CA LEU A 119 -7.17 6.03 9.73
C LEU A 119 -6.81 5.07 10.88
N HIS A 120 -5.67 5.30 11.52
CA HIS A 120 -5.30 4.54 12.71
C HIS A 120 -6.31 4.83 13.83
N PRO A 121 -6.86 3.82 14.54
CA PRO A 121 -7.93 4.04 15.54
C PRO A 121 -7.60 5.11 16.59
N ALA A 122 -6.35 5.16 17.02
CA ALA A 122 -5.87 6.20 17.95
C ALA A 122 -6.05 7.63 17.42
N VAL A 123 -5.82 7.86 16.12
CA VAL A 123 -5.97 9.19 15.49
C VAL A 123 -7.43 9.59 15.45
N THR A 124 -8.31 8.65 15.08
CA THR A 124 -9.77 8.88 15.08
C THR A 124 -10.27 9.19 16.49
N PHE A 125 -9.82 8.43 17.50
CA PHE A 125 -10.21 8.66 18.90
C PHE A 125 -9.76 10.02 19.43
N VAL A 126 -8.49 10.39 19.23
CA VAL A 126 -7.96 11.70 19.61
C VAL A 126 -8.70 12.81 18.88
N GLY A 127 -8.99 12.63 17.60
CA GLY A 127 -9.73 13.61 16.80
C GLY A 127 -11.20 13.74 17.21
N VAL A 128 -11.86 12.66 17.61
CA VAL A 128 -13.22 12.70 18.19
C VAL A 128 -13.23 13.47 19.50
N ILE A 129 -12.28 13.22 20.41
CA ILE A 129 -12.17 13.97 21.67
C ILE A 129 -11.89 15.45 21.39
N SER A 130 -10.93 15.74 20.49
CA SER A 130 -10.58 17.11 20.12
C SER A 130 -11.76 17.83 19.48
N GLY A 131 -12.48 17.17 18.57
CA GLY A 131 -13.70 17.67 17.96
C GLY A 131 -14.80 17.93 18.99
N ALA A 132 -14.99 17.02 19.95
CA ALA A 132 -15.95 17.18 21.04
C ALA A 132 -15.65 18.44 21.87
N ILE A 133 -14.38 18.71 22.17
CA ILE A 133 -13.97 19.87 22.96
C ILE A 133 -14.19 21.17 22.19
N VAL A 134 -13.87 21.22 20.89
CA VAL A 134 -13.90 22.46 20.10
C VAL A 134 -15.30 22.77 19.56
N PHE A 135 -15.99 21.76 19.04
CA PHE A 135 -17.26 21.91 18.30
C PHE A 135 -18.41 21.08 18.90
N GLY A 136 -18.23 20.48 20.07
CA GLY A 136 -19.27 19.71 20.76
C GLY A 136 -19.70 18.48 19.95
N LEU A 137 -21.01 18.20 19.96
CA LEU A 137 -21.59 17.08 19.23
C LEU A 137 -21.25 17.12 17.72
N MET A 138 -21.27 18.31 17.11
CA MET A 138 -20.92 18.44 15.69
C MET A 138 -19.47 18.04 15.41
N GLY A 139 -18.56 18.34 16.32
CA GLY A 139 -17.16 17.92 16.20
C GLY A 139 -16.98 16.41 16.31
N VAL A 140 -17.77 15.72 17.13
CA VAL A 140 -17.78 14.25 17.21
C VAL A 140 -18.27 13.63 15.91
N LEU A 141 -19.40 14.12 15.38
CA LEU A 141 -20.02 13.61 14.16
C LEU A 141 -19.12 13.76 12.92
N LEU A 142 -18.41 14.89 12.85
CA LEU A 142 -17.59 15.25 11.68
C LEU A 142 -16.10 14.93 11.85
N ALA A 143 -15.68 14.39 13.01
CA ALA A 143 -14.27 14.12 13.29
C ALA A 143 -13.62 13.28 12.19
N THR A 144 -14.22 12.13 11.85
CA THR A 144 -13.66 11.18 10.86
C THR A 144 -13.45 11.80 9.47
N PRO A 145 -14.46 12.40 8.81
CA PRO A 145 -14.25 13.01 7.49
C PRO A 145 -13.31 14.22 7.53
N VAL A 146 -13.31 15.00 8.62
CA VAL A 146 -12.38 16.14 8.79
C VAL A 146 -10.94 15.66 8.93
N ILE A 147 -10.68 14.62 9.73
CA ILE A 147 -9.35 14.03 9.88
C ILE A 147 -8.87 13.45 8.55
N ALA A 148 -9.73 12.71 7.84
CA ALA A 148 -9.40 12.16 6.53
C ALA A 148 -9.09 13.27 5.50
N SER A 149 -9.91 14.33 5.46
CA SER A 149 -9.69 15.51 4.62
C SER A 149 -8.38 16.22 4.96
N THR A 150 -8.10 16.40 6.25
CA THR A 150 -6.86 17.02 6.74
C THR A 150 -5.65 16.19 6.33
N ARG A 151 -5.72 14.87 6.42
CA ARG A 151 -4.66 13.98 5.95
C ARG A 151 -4.38 14.16 4.46
N ILE A 152 -5.43 14.22 3.62
CA ILE A 152 -5.28 14.44 2.17
C ILE A 152 -4.63 15.81 1.90
N LEU A 153 -5.08 16.86 2.60
CA LEU A 153 -4.48 18.18 2.48
C LEU A 153 -3.02 18.21 2.92
N LEU A 154 -2.67 17.55 4.03
CA LEU A 154 -1.30 17.46 4.51
C LEU A 154 -0.40 16.70 3.52
N ILE A 155 -0.89 15.60 2.93
CA ILE A 155 -0.16 14.87 1.88
C ILE A 155 0.03 15.75 0.65
N TYR A 156 -1.03 16.44 0.21
CA TYR A 156 -0.96 17.36 -0.93
C TYR A 156 0.08 18.47 -0.71
N VAL A 157 0.01 19.15 0.44
CA VAL A 157 0.93 20.23 0.81
C VAL A 157 2.36 19.70 0.96
N PHE A 158 2.54 18.57 1.63
CA PHE A 158 3.86 17.95 1.81
C PHE A 158 4.49 17.56 0.48
N ASN A 159 3.72 16.95 -0.42
CA ASN A 159 4.19 16.58 -1.75
C ASN A 159 4.53 17.83 -2.56
N LYS A 160 3.70 18.89 -2.51
CA LYS A 160 3.99 20.16 -3.19
C LYS A 160 5.23 20.87 -2.66
N LEU A 161 5.45 20.87 -1.34
CA LEU A 161 6.64 21.45 -0.71
C LEU A 161 7.92 20.64 -0.96
N THR A 162 7.79 19.38 -1.37
CA THR A 162 8.92 18.48 -1.64
C THR A 162 9.11 18.18 -3.13
N ASP A 163 8.48 18.97 -4.01
CA ASP A 163 8.47 18.81 -5.47
C ASP A 163 8.13 17.38 -5.92
N ARG A 164 7.14 16.77 -5.25
CA ARG A 164 6.56 15.45 -5.60
C ARG A 164 5.17 15.63 -6.20
N GLU A 165 4.83 14.75 -7.14
CA GLU A 165 3.46 14.63 -7.70
C GLU A 165 2.47 14.29 -6.57
N PRO A 166 1.40 15.07 -6.33
CA PRO A 166 0.52 14.88 -5.17
C PRO A 166 -0.49 13.73 -5.30
N PHE A 167 -0.85 13.37 -6.55
CA PHE A 167 -1.87 12.37 -6.86
C PHE A 167 -1.33 11.42 -7.94
N GLU A 168 -1.48 10.11 -7.74
CA GLU A 168 -1.19 9.10 -8.76
C GLU A 168 -2.27 9.20 -9.85
N MET A 169 -1.88 9.43 -11.11
CA MET A 169 -2.84 9.29 -12.22
C MET A 169 -3.11 7.81 -12.40
N GLU A 170 -4.33 7.37 -12.07
CA GLU A 170 -4.78 5.98 -12.28
C GLU A 170 -4.50 5.60 -13.75
N GLY A 171 -3.54 4.70 -13.96
CA GLY A 171 -3.23 4.14 -15.27
C GLY A 171 -4.45 3.42 -15.85
N ALA A 172 -4.58 3.45 -17.18
CA ALA A 172 -5.66 2.77 -17.89
C ALA A 172 -5.72 1.28 -17.50
N PRO A 173 -6.91 0.68 -17.33
CA PRO A 173 -7.03 -0.72 -16.93
C PRO A 173 -6.31 -1.64 -17.92
N ALA A 174 -5.48 -2.55 -17.40
CA ALA A 174 -4.72 -3.53 -18.16
C ALA A 174 -5.64 -4.32 -19.10
N SER A 175 -5.43 -4.18 -20.41
CA SER A 175 -6.22 -4.87 -21.43
C SER A 175 -5.92 -6.37 -21.45
N THR A 176 -6.94 -7.22 -21.43
CA THR A 176 -6.82 -8.70 -21.46
C THR A 176 -6.49 -9.30 -22.83
N VAL A 177 -6.47 -8.49 -23.89
CA VAL A 177 -6.16 -8.91 -25.25
C VAL A 177 -4.66 -8.83 -25.49
N ARG A 178 -4.03 -9.97 -25.80
CA ARG A 178 -2.59 -10.05 -26.10
C ARG A 178 -2.36 -9.87 -27.60
N ILE A 179 -1.64 -8.82 -27.96
CA ILE A 179 -1.14 -8.62 -29.33
C ILE A 179 0.38 -8.47 -29.22
N ARG A 180 1.13 -9.33 -29.91
CA ARG A 180 2.60 -9.33 -29.85
C ARG A 180 3.14 -7.97 -30.28
N GLY A 181 4.04 -7.38 -29.49
CA GLY A 181 4.58 -6.02 -29.71
C GLY A 181 3.67 -4.88 -29.24
N LEU A 182 2.50 -5.17 -28.65
CA LEU A 182 1.66 -4.18 -27.97
C LEU A 182 1.48 -4.56 -26.49
N ILE A 183 1.79 -3.63 -25.59
CA ILE A 183 1.55 -3.77 -24.15
C ILE A 183 0.55 -2.69 -23.73
N GLY A 184 -0.55 -3.08 -23.07
CA GLY A 184 -1.64 -2.15 -22.74
C GLY A 184 -2.28 -1.46 -23.95
N GLY A 185 -2.21 -2.10 -25.14
CA GLY A 185 -2.68 -1.54 -26.41
C GLY A 185 -1.74 -0.50 -27.05
N ARG A 186 -0.52 -0.33 -26.53
CA ARG A 186 0.46 0.66 -27.00
C ARG A 186 1.64 -0.01 -27.69
N LYS A 187 2.13 0.60 -28.77
CA LYS A 187 3.36 0.17 -29.43
C LYS A 187 4.55 0.63 -28.58
N ILE A 188 5.43 -0.31 -28.28
CA ILE A 188 6.64 -0.05 -27.52
C ILE A 188 7.80 0.18 -28.48
N ASP A 189 8.53 1.28 -28.29
CA ASP A 189 9.75 1.61 -29.04
C ASP A 189 10.99 1.67 -28.11
N GLY A 190 10.78 1.82 -26.80
CA GLY A 190 11.85 1.80 -25.79
C GLY A 190 11.49 1.03 -24.52
N ILE A 191 12.51 0.45 -23.87
CA ILE A 191 12.36 -0.35 -22.66
C ILE A 191 13.35 0.13 -21.61
N ILE A 192 12.85 0.43 -20.43
CA ILE A 192 13.61 0.81 -19.25
C ILE A 192 13.62 -0.37 -18.29
N PHE A 193 14.80 -0.86 -17.93
CA PHE A 193 14.97 -1.88 -16.91
C PHE A 193 15.44 -1.27 -15.60
N ASP A 194 14.89 -1.77 -14.51
CA ASP A 194 15.53 -1.67 -13.20
C ASP A 194 16.68 -2.69 -13.10
N LEU A 195 17.71 -2.41 -12.31
CA LEU A 195 18.85 -3.30 -12.15
C LEU A 195 18.58 -4.38 -11.10
N ASP A 196 18.28 -3.96 -9.88
CA ASP A 196 18.20 -4.83 -8.72
C ASP A 196 16.89 -5.60 -8.70
N GLY A 197 16.92 -6.92 -8.48
CA GLY A 197 15.71 -7.77 -8.47
C GLY A 197 15.05 -8.00 -9.82
N THR A 198 15.41 -7.21 -10.83
CA THR A 198 14.91 -7.27 -12.20
C THR A 198 15.91 -7.89 -13.17
N LEU A 199 17.13 -7.36 -13.28
CA LEU A 199 18.20 -7.96 -14.09
C LEU A 199 19.12 -8.84 -13.25
N THR A 200 19.37 -8.44 -12.01
CA THR A 200 20.29 -9.13 -11.10
C THR A 200 19.53 -10.06 -10.18
N ARG A 201 20.21 -11.11 -9.72
CA ARG A 201 19.65 -12.00 -8.70
C ARG A 201 19.76 -11.33 -7.33
N ILE A 202 18.67 -11.34 -6.58
CA ILE A 202 18.70 -11.01 -5.15
C ILE A 202 19.36 -12.18 -4.41
N ASP A 203 20.39 -11.89 -3.61
CA ASP A 203 21.01 -12.91 -2.77
C ASP A 203 20.44 -12.83 -1.35
N PHE A 204 19.58 -13.78 -1.00
CA PHE A 204 18.98 -13.89 0.33
C PHE A 204 19.98 -14.36 1.40
N GLY A 205 21.27 -14.02 1.30
CA GLY A 205 22.26 -14.23 2.36
C GLY A 205 21.87 -13.53 3.68
N ALA A 206 21.08 -12.46 3.61
CA ALA A 206 20.49 -11.80 4.76
C ALA A 206 19.43 -12.66 5.50
N GLU A 207 18.69 -13.54 4.83
CA GLU A 207 17.83 -14.52 5.52
C GLU A 207 18.69 -15.46 6.37
N ALA A 208 19.83 -15.93 5.84
CA ALA A 208 20.77 -16.77 6.58
C ALA A 208 21.42 -16.00 7.75
N TRP A 209 21.79 -14.73 7.57
CA TRP A 209 22.35 -13.87 8.62
C TRP A 209 21.35 -13.57 9.74
N VAL A 210 20.10 -13.19 9.40
CA VAL A 210 19.04 -12.95 10.39
C VAL A 210 18.65 -14.26 11.06
N VAL A 211 18.49 -15.37 10.33
CA VAL A 211 18.23 -16.69 10.92
C VAL A 211 19.34 -17.07 11.88
N GLN A 212 20.61 -16.91 11.49
CA GLN A 212 21.77 -17.16 12.37
C GLN A 212 21.75 -16.30 13.63
N LYS A 213 21.44 -15.00 13.53
CA LYS A 213 21.33 -14.08 14.68
C LYS A 213 20.06 -14.26 15.51
N THR A 214 19.03 -14.88 14.95
CA THR A 214 17.75 -15.18 15.62
C THR A 214 17.60 -16.66 16.01
N GLN A 215 18.67 -17.46 15.91
CA GLN A 215 18.70 -18.84 16.41
C GLN A 215 18.31 -18.94 17.89
N TRP A 216 18.59 -17.92 18.71
CA TRP A 216 18.12 -17.89 20.10
C TRP A 216 16.58 -17.89 20.26
N LEU A 217 15.83 -17.55 19.18
CA LEU A 217 14.37 -17.66 19.11
C LEU A 217 13.88 -19.06 18.68
N ASP A 218 14.78 -20.04 18.49
CA ASP A 218 14.45 -21.45 18.17
C ASP A 218 13.47 -22.09 19.19
N LEU A 219 13.38 -21.55 20.40
CA LEU A 219 12.46 -22.05 21.44
C LEU A 219 10.99 -21.63 21.23
N LEU A 220 10.70 -20.64 20.38
CA LEU A 220 9.39 -19.97 20.31
C LEU A 220 8.61 -20.22 19.01
N ALA A 221 9.23 -20.69 17.92
CA ALA A 221 8.53 -20.92 16.66
C ALA A 221 9.23 -21.92 15.71
N ASN A 222 8.44 -22.71 14.97
CA ASN A 222 8.92 -23.60 13.91
C ASN A 222 9.69 -22.84 12.82
N GLU A 223 10.69 -23.50 12.24
CA GLU A 223 11.61 -22.95 11.23
C GLU A 223 10.88 -22.30 10.05
N GLU A 224 9.79 -22.90 9.58
CA GLU A 224 8.99 -22.42 8.45
C GLU A 224 8.20 -21.13 8.79
N ARG A 225 7.66 -21.04 10.02
CA ARG A 225 6.99 -19.81 10.51
C ARG A 225 7.99 -18.68 10.69
N ARG A 226 9.22 -18.96 11.14
CA ARG A 226 10.28 -17.96 11.28
C ARG A 226 10.76 -17.45 9.93
N ARG A 227 11.08 -18.33 8.97
CA ARG A 227 11.48 -17.90 7.60
C ARG A 227 10.42 -16.97 6.99
N ARG A 228 9.14 -17.31 7.16
CA ARG A 228 8.02 -16.47 6.69
C ARG A 228 7.94 -15.12 7.42
N ALA A 229 8.13 -15.10 8.74
CA ALA A 229 8.13 -13.87 9.54
C ALA A 229 9.34 -12.98 9.24
N THR A 230 10.53 -13.57 9.05
CA THR A 230 11.77 -12.87 8.67
C THR A 230 11.63 -12.23 7.29
N ARG A 231 11.12 -12.97 6.30
CA ARG A 231 10.86 -12.44 4.96
C ARG A 231 9.87 -11.26 4.98
N ILE A 232 8.77 -11.37 5.74
CA ILE A 232 7.81 -10.27 5.91
C ILE A 232 8.44 -9.08 6.66
N GLY A 233 9.27 -9.35 7.67
CA GLY A 233 9.97 -8.34 8.43
C GLY A 233 10.97 -7.56 7.58
N MET A 234 11.72 -8.24 6.71
CA MET A 234 12.68 -7.63 5.80
C MET A 234 12.01 -6.69 4.78
N ILE A 235 10.93 -7.12 4.11
CA ILE A 235 10.17 -6.28 3.18
C ILE A 235 9.67 -5.00 3.88
N ARG A 236 9.23 -5.11 5.15
CA ARG A 236 8.77 -3.96 5.94
C ARG A 236 9.92 -3.05 6.39
N LEU A 237 11.09 -3.63 6.65
CA LEU A 237 12.31 -2.90 6.96
C LEU A 237 12.82 -2.15 5.73
N GLU A 238 12.73 -2.75 4.54
CA GLU A 238 13.16 -2.17 3.28
C GLU A 238 12.48 -0.82 3.02
N SER A 239 11.16 -0.73 3.15
CA SER A 239 10.42 0.53 3.03
C SER A 239 10.88 1.58 4.06
N THR A 240 11.19 1.15 5.28
CA THR A 240 11.68 2.02 6.36
C THR A 240 13.12 2.49 6.11
N VAL A 241 13.97 1.60 5.60
CA VAL A 241 15.36 1.89 5.22
C VAL A 241 15.40 2.78 3.98
N ASN A 242 14.54 2.55 2.98
CA ASN A 242 14.36 3.41 1.81
C ASN A 242 13.95 4.82 2.23
N PHE A 243 13.00 4.93 3.17
CA PHE A 243 12.63 6.22 3.76
C PHE A 243 13.81 6.86 4.50
N ALA A 244 14.50 6.12 5.37
CA ALA A 244 15.63 6.63 6.15
C ALA A 244 16.79 7.10 5.27
N ILE A 245 17.16 6.32 4.26
CA ILE A 245 18.17 6.68 3.25
C ILE A 245 17.72 7.96 2.53
N ASN A 246 16.52 7.98 1.95
CA ASN A 246 16.01 9.18 1.27
C ASN A 246 16.01 10.43 2.14
N GLN A 247 15.80 10.29 3.45
CA GLN A 247 15.89 11.41 4.39
C GLN A 247 17.35 11.79 4.70
N LEU A 248 18.22 10.82 4.95
CA LEU A 248 19.65 11.06 5.25
C LEU A 248 20.37 11.77 4.10
N TRP A 249 20.06 11.38 2.85
CA TRP A 249 20.60 12.02 1.64
C TRP A 249 20.18 13.48 1.45
N ARG A 250 19.14 13.95 2.15
CA ARG A 250 18.72 15.37 2.13
C ARG A 250 19.55 16.26 3.08
N PHE A 251 20.26 15.67 4.04
CA PHE A 251 20.88 16.41 5.15
C PHE A 251 22.40 16.18 5.28
N GLU A 252 22.95 15.08 4.77
CA GLU A 252 24.39 14.76 4.89
C GLU A 252 25.19 14.97 3.59
N LYS A 253 26.50 15.23 3.72
CA LYS A 253 27.45 15.27 2.60
C LYS A 253 27.65 13.86 2.03
N TYR A 254 27.63 13.76 0.70
CA TYR A 254 27.79 12.55 -0.14
C TYR A 254 28.79 11.52 0.42
N ASP A 255 29.96 11.97 0.86
CA ASP A 255 31.06 11.10 1.35
C ASP A 255 30.73 10.27 2.60
N THR A 256 29.82 10.73 3.46
CA THR A 256 29.48 10.01 4.71
C THR A 256 28.49 8.88 4.45
N LEU A 257 27.54 9.13 3.54
CA LEU A 257 26.51 8.16 3.16
C LEU A 257 27.07 7.03 2.29
N ARG A 258 28.03 7.34 1.41
CA ARG A 258 28.78 6.35 0.62
C ARG A 258 29.39 5.24 1.50
N ARG A 259 29.86 5.59 2.71
CA ARG A 259 30.44 4.62 3.67
C ARG A 259 29.40 3.69 4.30
N LEU A 260 28.14 4.10 4.37
CA LEU A 260 27.06 3.34 4.99
C LEU A 260 26.23 2.54 3.98
N GLN A 261 26.33 2.85 2.69
CA GLN A 261 25.60 2.19 1.60
C GLN A 261 25.78 0.67 1.56
N PRO A 262 26.99 0.10 1.73
CA PRO A 262 27.17 -1.36 1.77
C PRO A 262 26.41 -2.03 2.93
N VAL A 263 26.27 -1.33 4.06
CA VAL A 263 25.52 -1.83 5.23
C VAL A 263 24.03 -1.88 4.92
N PHE A 264 23.50 -0.86 4.25
CA PHE A 264 22.10 -0.81 3.86
C PHE A 264 21.75 -1.84 2.79
N ASP A 265 22.60 -2.00 1.78
CA ASP A 265 22.40 -3.00 0.71
C ASP A 265 22.43 -4.41 1.29
N HIS A 266 23.34 -4.67 2.24
CA HIS A 266 23.37 -5.93 2.97
C HIS A 266 22.10 -6.19 3.80
N ILE A 267 21.54 -5.17 4.45
CA ILE A 267 20.26 -5.29 5.20
C ILE A 267 19.09 -5.57 4.26
N ARG A 268 19.10 -5.02 3.04
CA ARG A 268 18.07 -5.26 2.01
C ARG A 268 18.21 -6.60 1.30
N GLY A 269 19.37 -7.26 1.40
CA GLY A 269 19.66 -8.49 0.66
C GLY A 269 20.10 -8.23 -0.78
N TYR A 270 20.51 -7.00 -1.11
CA TYR A 270 21.11 -6.71 -2.41
C TYR A 270 22.60 -7.09 -2.36
N PRO A 271 23.12 -7.79 -3.39
CA PRO A 271 24.52 -8.17 -3.43
C PRO A 271 25.43 -6.93 -3.48
N SER A 272 26.60 -7.03 -2.86
CA SER A 272 27.64 -6.00 -3.00
C SER A 272 28.08 -5.93 -4.46
N GLY A 273 28.60 -4.78 -4.93
CA GLY A 273 29.11 -4.60 -6.30
C GLY A 273 29.84 -5.82 -6.90
N PRO A 274 30.82 -6.41 -6.18
CA PRO A 274 31.56 -7.59 -6.62
C PRO A 274 30.73 -8.87 -6.82
N ASP A 275 29.59 -9.00 -6.13
CA ASP A 275 28.77 -10.22 -6.09
C ASP A 275 27.53 -10.15 -7.02
N LEU A 276 27.32 -9.03 -7.72
CA LEU A 276 26.22 -8.93 -8.67
C LEU A 276 26.37 -9.93 -9.82
N ALA A 277 25.33 -10.74 -10.03
CA ALA A 277 25.22 -11.65 -11.15
C ALA A 277 23.87 -11.49 -11.84
N LEU A 278 23.86 -11.62 -13.17
CA LEU A 278 22.64 -11.65 -13.97
C LEU A 278 21.79 -12.87 -13.61
N GLN A 279 20.48 -12.71 -13.70
CA GLN A 279 19.57 -13.86 -13.64
C GLN A 279 19.72 -14.74 -14.90
N PRO A 280 19.43 -16.05 -14.80
CA PRO A 280 19.49 -16.95 -15.94
C PRO A 280 18.59 -16.46 -17.10
N GLY A 281 19.13 -16.46 -18.32
CA GLY A 281 18.39 -16.07 -19.54
C GLY A 281 18.23 -14.56 -19.77
N VAL A 282 18.62 -13.72 -18.81
CA VAL A 282 18.52 -12.26 -18.97
C VAL A 282 19.51 -11.73 -19.99
N GLU A 283 20.72 -12.28 -20.06
CA GLU A 283 21.72 -11.85 -21.05
C GLU A 283 21.19 -12.02 -22.49
N ASP A 284 20.71 -13.21 -22.83
CA ASP A 284 20.15 -13.52 -24.15
C ASP A 284 18.95 -12.63 -24.47
N THR A 285 18.11 -12.36 -23.45
CA THR A 285 16.94 -11.50 -23.56
C THR A 285 17.34 -10.05 -23.87
N LEU A 286 18.31 -9.50 -23.16
CA LEU A 286 18.80 -8.13 -23.40
C LEU A 286 19.40 -8.00 -24.80
N ARG A 287 20.19 -8.98 -25.26
CA ARG A 287 20.75 -8.98 -26.61
C ARG A 287 19.68 -9.10 -27.70
N TYR A 288 18.64 -9.90 -27.46
CA TYR A 288 17.51 -10.00 -28.38
C TYR A 288 16.74 -8.68 -28.48
N LEU A 289 16.46 -8.06 -27.33
CA LEU A 289 15.68 -6.82 -27.26
C LEU A 289 16.46 -5.61 -27.78
N SER A 290 17.78 -5.51 -27.53
CA SER A 290 18.58 -4.37 -27.99
C SER A 290 18.67 -4.27 -29.51
N ALA A 291 18.44 -5.37 -30.23
CA ALA A 291 18.37 -5.37 -31.69
C ALA A 291 17.08 -4.72 -32.24
N GLN A 292 16.04 -4.57 -31.42
CA GLN A 292 14.71 -4.14 -31.86
C GLN A 292 14.18 -2.91 -31.11
N TYR A 293 14.63 -2.70 -29.88
CA TYR A 293 14.14 -1.67 -28.98
C TYR A 293 15.31 -0.86 -28.40
N LYS A 294 15.03 0.41 -28.10
CA LYS A 294 15.95 1.28 -27.38
C LYS A 294 15.94 0.88 -25.90
N LEU A 295 17.08 0.47 -25.35
CA LEU A 295 17.14 0.03 -23.96
C LEU A 295 17.76 1.09 -23.07
N ALA A 296 17.23 1.21 -21.86
CA ALA A 296 17.83 1.98 -20.78
C ALA A 296 17.86 1.17 -19.48
N LEU A 297 18.81 1.50 -18.62
CA LEU A 297 18.97 0.95 -17.29
C LEU A 297 18.80 2.07 -16.26
N ILE A 298 18.00 1.84 -15.22
CA ILE A 298 17.86 2.73 -14.07
C ILE A 298 18.23 1.95 -12.81
N THR A 299 18.90 2.60 -11.87
CA THR A 299 19.28 1.98 -10.62
C THR A 299 19.50 2.98 -9.50
N THR A 300 19.37 2.50 -8.26
CA THR A 300 19.70 3.27 -7.05
C THR A 300 21.19 3.18 -6.69
N ARG A 301 21.98 2.43 -7.46
CA ARG A 301 23.40 2.17 -7.23
C ARG A 301 24.30 3.24 -7.87
N GLU A 302 25.52 3.34 -7.35
CA GLU A 302 26.54 4.25 -7.87
C GLU A 302 26.99 3.83 -9.27
N ARG A 303 27.21 4.81 -10.15
CA ARG A 303 27.61 4.60 -11.55
C ARG A 303 28.80 3.65 -11.69
N GLU A 304 29.83 3.85 -10.89
CA GLU A 304 31.05 3.03 -10.87
C GLU A 304 30.72 1.54 -10.68
N THR A 305 29.79 1.22 -9.76
CA THR A 305 29.40 -0.16 -9.48
C THR A 305 28.61 -0.78 -10.62
N VAL A 306 27.79 0.02 -11.30
CA VAL A 306 26.97 -0.42 -12.44
C VAL A 306 27.85 -0.71 -13.64
N GLU A 307 28.81 0.19 -13.93
CA GLU A 307 29.74 0.02 -15.04
C GLU A 307 30.64 -1.21 -14.85
N GLU A 308 31.18 -1.42 -13.64
CA GLU A 308 31.91 -2.65 -13.31
C GLU A 308 31.06 -3.91 -13.50
N PHE A 309 29.79 -3.86 -13.09
CA PHE A 309 28.87 -4.98 -13.27
C PHE A 309 28.61 -5.27 -14.75
N LEU A 310 28.30 -4.26 -15.55
CA LEU A 310 28.03 -4.43 -16.99
C LEU A 310 29.24 -5.03 -17.72
N VAL A 311 30.44 -4.54 -17.42
CA VAL A 311 31.69 -5.09 -17.97
C VAL A 311 31.89 -6.55 -17.56
N ARG A 312 31.67 -6.88 -16.29
CA ARG A 312 31.82 -8.27 -15.80
C ARG A 312 30.77 -9.21 -16.38
N ALA A 313 29.57 -8.71 -16.60
CA ALA A 313 28.46 -9.45 -17.19
C ALA A 313 28.60 -9.62 -18.71
N CYS A 314 29.70 -9.14 -19.32
CA CYS A 314 29.92 -9.15 -20.77
C CYS A 314 28.79 -8.46 -21.56
N LEU A 315 28.04 -7.56 -20.93
CA LEU A 315 27.06 -6.72 -21.61
C LEU A 315 27.84 -5.55 -22.22
N ASP A 316 27.92 -5.53 -23.56
CA ASP A 316 28.56 -4.44 -24.28
C ASP A 316 27.95 -3.11 -23.82
N GLN A 317 28.77 -2.09 -23.53
CA GLN A 317 28.28 -0.81 -22.99
C GLN A 317 27.24 -0.14 -23.90
N ASP A 318 27.18 -0.55 -25.17
CA ASP A 318 26.26 -0.06 -26.18
C ASP A 318 24.88 -0.75 -26.16
N ILE A 319 24.66 -1.78 -25.33
CA ILE A 319 23.34 -2.43 -25.19
C ILE A 319 22.31 -1.45 -24.63
N PHE A 320 22.73 -0.62 -23.67
CA PHE A 320 21.89 0.41 -23.06
C PHE A 320 22.26 1.78 -23.63
N ILE A 321 21.31 2.42 -24.32
CA ILE A 321 21.45 3.79 -24.83
C ILE A 321 21.55 4.79 -23.68
N ALA A 322 20.93 4.47 -22.54
CA ALA A 322 21.02 5.27 -21.33
C ALA A 322 21.24 4.38 -20.09
N VAL A 323 22.15 4.80 -19.23
CA VAL A 323 22.31 4.24 -17.87
C VAL A 323 22.17 5.39 -16.89
N ILE A 324 21.07 5.38 -16.14
CA ILE A 324 20.74 6.36 -15.10
C ILE A 324 21.07 5.73 -13.74
N ALA A 325 22.21 6.11 -13.21
CA ALA A 325 22.69 5.75 -11.88
C ALA A 325 22.21 6.77 -10.84
N ARG A 326 22.54 6.49 -9.58
CA ARG A 326 22.16 7.31 -8.43
C ARG A 326 22.49 8.78 -8.60
N GLU A 327 23.66 9.09 -9.14
CA GLU A 327 24.26 10.41 -9.20
C GLU A 327 23.66 11.31 -10.28
N ASP A 328 22.97 10.72 -11.27
CA ASP A 328 22.45 11.44 -12.43
C ASP A 328 21.16 12.23 -12.12
N VAL A 329 20.48 11.88 -11.03
CA VAL A 329 19.19 12.46 -10.65
C VAL A 329 19.18 12.96 -9.22
N ARG A 330 18.46 14.07 -9.00
CA ARG A 330 18.30 14.63 -7.66
C ARG A 330 17.39 13.75 -6.82
N ASN A 331 16.30 13.29 -7.40
CA ASN A 331 15.34 12.41 -6.77
C ASN A 331 15.32 11.06 -7.46
N LEU A 332 15.66 10.01 -6.69
CA LEU A 332 15.42 8.64 -7.12
C LEU A 332 13.92 8.31 -7.12
N VAL A 333 13.63 7.16 -7.72
CA VAL A 333 12.39 6.39 -7.51
C VAL A 333 11.95 6.48 -6.04
N PRO A 334 10.67 6.79 -5.76
CA PRO A 334 9.51 6.79 -6.64
C PRO A 334 9.31 8.06 -7.49
N ASN A 335 10.26 9.00 -7.51
CA ASN A 335 10.16 10.15 -8.40
C ASN A 335 10.36 9.73 -9.87
N SER A 336 9.61 10.34 -10.78
CA SER A 336 9.67 10.06 -12.22
C SER A 336 10.89 10.66 -12.93
N GLU A 337 11.71 11.47 -12.24
CA GLU A 337 12.90 12.14 -12.79
C GLU A 337 13.82 11.20 -13.58
N ALA A 338 14.16 10.03 -13.01
CA ALA A 338 15.02 9.05 -13.68
C ALA A 338 14.36 8.42 -14.92
N LEU A 339 13.06 8.11 -14.84
CA LEU A 339 12.30 7.51 -15.94
C LEU A 339 12.19 8.48 -17.11
N MET A 340 11.87 9.73 -16.82
CA MET A 340 11.74 10.78 -17.82
C MET A 340 13.09 11.12 -18.46
N LEU A 341 14.17 11.16 -17.67
CA LEU A 341 15.52 11.35 -18.18
C LEU A 341 15.94 10.21 -19.12
N ALA A 342 15.67 8.96 -18.73
CA ALA A 342 15.94 7.80 -19.58
C ALA A 342 15.16 7.87 -20.90
N ALA A 343 13.86 8.14 -20.87
CA ALA A 343 13.03 8.29 -22.07
C ALA A 343 13.52 9.44 -22.97
N GLN A 344 13.95 10.55 -22.38
CA GLN A 344 14.52 11.68 -23.11
C GLN A 344 15.82 11.28 -23.83
N ILE A 345 16.75 10.59 -23.16
CA ILE A 345 18.03 10.14 -23.77
C ILE A 345 17.78 9.08 -24.85
N MET A 346 16.82 8.19 -24.62
CA MET A 346 16.39 7.23 -25.63
C MET A 346 15.65 7.89 -26.80
N GLU A 347 15.25 9.16 -26.71
CA GLU A 347 14.39 9.82 -27.69
C GLU A 347 13.10 9.00 -27.94
N THR A 348 12.44 8.57 -26.86
CA THR A 348 11.16 7.87 -26.89
C THR A 348 10.09 8.66 -26.14
N GLU A 349 8.87 8.65 -26.65
CA GLU A 349 7.75 9.21 -25.89
C GLU A 349 7.43 8.29 -24.70
N PRO A 350 7.02 8.83 -23.53
CA PRO A 350 6.63 8.00 -22.39
C PRO A 350 5.57 6.97 -22.75
N ILE A 351 4.58 7.33 -23.56
CA ILE A 351 3.50 6.42 -23.98
C ILE A 351 3.97 5.23 -24.84
N GLN A 352 5.16 5.33 -25.41
CA GLN A 352 5.81 4.28 -26.22
C GLN A 352 6.94 3.58 -25.46
N THR A 353 7.06 3.83 -24.16
CA THR A 353 8.12 3.30 -23.31
C THR A 353 7.53 2.27 -22.34
N LEU A 354 8.21 1.13 -22.20
CA LEU A 354 7.91 0.09 -21.22
C LEU A 354 8.88 0.19 -20.05
N ILE A 355 8.40 0.14 -18.81
CA ILE A 355 9.23 -0.03 -17.62
C ILE A 355 9.11 -1.45 -17.10
N VAL A 356 10.24 -2.09 -16.84
CA VAL A 356 10.33 -3.43 -16.26
C VAL A 356 10.99 -3.31 -14.90
N SER A 357 10.28 -3.71 -13.84
CA SER A 357 10.81 -3.68 -12.47
C SER A 357 10.12 -4.71 -11.57
N ASP A 358 10.81 -5.17 -10.54
CA ASP A 358 10.25 -5.97 -9.46
C ASP A 358 9.62 -5.12 -8.35
N GLY A 359 9.80 -3.79 -8.37
CA GLY A 359 9.31 -2.89 -7.33
C GLY A 359 8.05 -2.13 -7.73
N ASP A 360 6.96 -2.30 -6.96
CA ASP A 360 5.72 -1.52 -7.10
C ASP A 360 5.94 0.01 -7.16
N PRO A 361 6.84 0.63 -6.37
CA PRO A 361 7.11 2.07 -6.45
C PRO A 361 7.62 2.54 -7.83
N ILE A 362 8.41 1.72 -8.53
CA ILE A 362 8.94 2.03 -9.87
C ILE A 362 7.82 1.95 -10.89
N LEU A 363 7.05 0.87 -10.85
CA LEU A 363 5.93 0.64 -11.77
C LEU A 363 4.86 1.72 -11.62
N ARG A 364 4.52 2.11 -10.38
CA ARG A 364 3.60 3.24 -10.14
C ARG A 364 4.11 4.54 -10.74
N SER A 365 5.41 4.84 -10.55
CA SER A 365 6.03 6.05 -11.10
C SER A 365 5.96 6.06 -12.63
N GLY A 366 6.21 4.91 -13.25
CA GLY A 366 6.05 4.70 -14.69
C GLY A 366 4.64 4.87 -15.20
N SER A 367 3.67 4.27 -14.52
CA SER A 367 2.26 4.39 -14.88
C SER A 367 1.81 5.86 -14.81
N ALA A 368 2.25 6.59 -13.76
CA ALA A 368 1.92 8.00 -13.58
C ALA A 368 2.49 8.93 -14.67
N THR A 369 3.58 8.56 -15.34
CA THR A 369 4.13 9.29 -16.50
C THR A 369 3.51 8.85 -17.83
N GLY A 370 2.60 7.88 -17.81
CA GLY A 370 1.95 7.34 -19.00
C GLY A 370 2.76 6.26 -19.71
N MET A 371 3.80 5.70 -19.09
CA MET A 371 4.52 4.54 -19.62
C MET A 371 3.71 3.25 -19.44
N ALA A 372 4.02 2.22 -20.25
CA ALA A 372 3.55 0.87 -19.99
C ALA A 372 4.41 0.22 -18.89
N THR A 373 3.85 -0.71 -18.14
CA THR A 373 4.51 -1.29 -16.95
C THR A 373 4.50 -2.82 -16.98
N ALA A 374 5.66 -3.43 -16.73
CA ALA A 374 5.84 -4.87 -16.59
C ALA A 374 6.48 -5.18 -15.23
N GLY A 375 5.71 -5.81 -14.35
CA GLY A 375 6.20 -6.32 -13.07
C GLY A 375 6.88 -7.67 -13.22
N VAL A 376 8.02 -7.88 -12.57
CA VAL A 376 8.70 -9.19 -12.53
C VAL A 376 8.71 -9.79 -11.13
N LEU A 377 8.38 -11.07 -11.00
CA LEU A 377 8.30 -11.79 -9.72
C LEU A 377 9.65 -12.34 -9.23
N SER A 378 10.73 -12.05 -9.94
CA SER A 378 12.09 -12.47 -9.57
C SER A 378 12.65 -11.75 -8.34
N GLY A 379 12.01 -10.66 -7.92
CA GLY A 379 12.42 -9.81 -6.82
C GLY A 379 11.76 -10.11 -5.46
N LEU A 380 11.62 -9.08 -4.62
CA LEU A 380 11.07 -9.20 -3.26
C LEU A 380 9.54 -9.10 -3.19
N ASP A 381 8.93 -8.41 -4.16
CA ASP A 381 7.49 -8.13 -4.17
C ASP A 381 6.65 -9.35 -4.57
N ARG A 382 5.40 -9.38 -4.11
CA ARG A 382 4.45 -10.45 -4.43
C ARG A 382 3.59 -10.08 -5.63
N GLU A 383 3.01 -11.09 -6.26
CA GLU A 383 2.02 -10.94 -7.34
C GLU A 383 0.86 -9.98 -7.00
N LYS A 384 0.46 -9.89 -5.73
CA LYS A 384 -0.56 -8.93 -5.28
C LYS A 384 -0.08 -7.48 -5.23
N ASP A 385 1.21 -7.28 -5.03
CA ASP A 385 1.84 -5.97 -4.92
C ASP A 385 2.09 -5.40 -6.32
N LEU A 386 2.29 -6.27 -7.33
CA LEU A 386 2.44 -5.90 -8.75
C LEU A 386 1.13 -5.91 -9.55
N ALA A 387 -0.02 -6.09 -8.88
CA ALA A 387 -1.32 -6.26 -9.53
C ALA A 387 -1.79 -5.04 -10.34
N SER A 388 -1.17 -3.87 -10.15
CA SER A 388 -1.40 -2.65 -10.92
C SER A 388 -0.58 -2.54 -12.21
N ALA A 389 0.36 -3.46 -12.46
CA ALA A 389 1.15 -3.45 -13.69
C ALA A 389 0.32 -3.89 -14.91
N ASP A 390 0.65 -3.37 -16.10
CA ASP A 390 0.00 -3.76 -17.35
C ASP A 390 0.32 -5.23 -17.73
N LEU A 391 1.49 -5.71 -17.29
CA LEU A 391 1.99 -7.06 -17.49
C LEU A 391 2.69 -7.56 -16.22
N VAL A 392 2.52 -8.83 -15.88
CA VAL A 392 3.26 -9.49 -14.79
C VAL A 392 3.95 -10.73 -15.36
N LEU A 393 5.26 -10.83 -15.12
CA LEU A 393 6.14 -11.88 -15.62
C LEU A 393 6.74 -12.67 -14.45
N GLY A 394 7.01 -13.96 -14.65
CA GLY A 394 7.75 -14.76 -13.68
C GLY A 394 9.20 -14.29 -13.56
N THR A 395 9.83 -14.01 -14.71
CA THR A 395 11.20 -13.49 -14.81
C THR A 395 11.33 -12.53 -15.98
N THR A 396 12.36 -11.67 -15.97
CA THR A 396 12.65 -10.77 -17.10
C THR A 396 12.87 -11.50 -18.43
N ALA A 397 13.31 -12.77 -18.39
CA ALA A 397 13.55 -13.57 -19.59
C ALA A 397 12.28 -13.85 -20.40
N GLU A 398 11.12 -13.89 -19.74
CA GLU A 398 9.81 -14.13 -20.37
C GLU A 398 9.37 -12.95 -21.25
N LEU A 399 10.02 -11.79 -21.16
CA LEU A 399 9.65 -10.60 -21.92
C LEU A 399 9.72 -10.81 -23.45
N THR A 400 10.63 -11.68 -23.90
CA THR A 400 10.78 -12.06 -25.33
C THR A 400 9.58 -12.81 -25.92
N GLU A 401 8.71 -13.38 -25.06
CA GLU A 401 7.49 -14.05 -25.52
C GLU A 401 6.38 -13.04 -25.84
N TRP A 402 6.51 -11.80 -25.35
CA TRP A 402 5.50 -10.74 -25.43
C TRP A 402 5.85 -9.66 -26.45
N LEU A 403 7.13 -9.33 -26.56
CA LEU A 403 7.73 -8.41 -27.52
C LEU A 403 8.43 -9.23 -28.61
#